data_AF-A0A2U3F5V3-F1
#
_entry.id   AF-A0A2U3F5V3-F1
#
_cell.length_a   1.000
_cell.length_b   1.000
_cell.length_c   1.000
_cell.angle_alpha   90.00
_cell.angle_beta   90.00
_cell.angle_gamma   90.00
#
_symmetry.space_group_name_H-M   'P 1'
#
loop_
_entity.id
_entity.type
_entity.pdbx_description
1 polymer ?
#
loop_
_entity_poly.entity_id
_entity_poly.type
_entity_poly.pdbx_seq_one_letter_code
_entity_poly.pdbx_strand_id
1 'polypeptide(L)'
;MTLIYDAVSSAKDALFGPSGDSWVWSEHLHKASFRGVPFAVEGGEGSYGRRQAVHQYPYRDQAWIEDIGRSTRRFTLRGFLVQSSRLYTAPDVMTQRDSLIAACETGSAGTLVHPTLGELTVSVPDGGLKISDTMAGNVFPFTLAVIESGLRVFAITRSDDAASTVQTSWLSVAAQAVGTFTGEIHGTLNWFDSTMKTLHNTADFWARSVTSTMDSASNLGNSLHNTFSRETYGRYNHGLFSNPSSSAQVQASLASTTQNTKAVQETLGSLLQDTTPETYASDALNVINGLQRVIPSPADRVYAMQTLSGFTDPQWQPPGGATVVSGIAVRFFTALSAGAMASAAASVPLRSYDDAMSLLDAVSDTLDQAMLNAGDNGEDGLYDALMVLRAQTISLLQERGASLAPMVQQHFSATLPALFLANRLYQDAGRSDSLTDMANPVHPAFMPRTFKALSE
;
A
#
# COMPACT_ATOMS: atom_id res chain seq x y z
N MET A 1 54.29 11.55 46.47
CA MET A 1 53.33 11.40 45.34
C MET A 1 51.92 11.90 45.73
N THR A 2 51.82 12.87 46.65
CA THR A 2 50.55 13.41 47.16
C THR A 2 50.21 14.79 46.58
N LEU A 3 51.22 15.57 46.18
CA LEU A 3 51.03 16.91 45.60
C LEU A 3 50.38 16.92 44.20
N ILE A 4 50.47 15.83 43.44
CA ILE A 4 49.87 15.73 42.08
C ILE A 4 48.39 15.34 42.15
N TYR A 5 48.00 14.55 43.17
CA TYR A 5 46.60 14.15 43.36
C TYR A 5 45.75 15.34 43.83
N ASP A 6 46.31 16.19 44.70
CA ASP A 6 45.65 17.41 45.19
C ASP A 6 45.53 18.50 44.11
N ALA A 7 46.46 18.54 43.15
CA ALA A 7 46.39 19.48 42.03
C ALA A 7 45.30 19.10 41.00
N VAL A 8 45.05 17.81 40.81
CA VAL A 8 44.01 17.31 39.88
C VAL A 8 42.61 17.38 40.51
N SER A 9 42.49 17.09 41.81
CA SER A 9 41.22 17.27 42.53
C SER A 9 40.85 18.75 42.66
N SER A 10 41.79 19.63 43.01
CA SER A 10 41.53 21.07 43.07
C SER A 10 41.23 21.70 41.70
N ALA A 11 41.85 21.21 40.61
CA ALA A 11 41.50 21.64 39.26
C ALA A 11 40.09 21.15 38.83
N LYS A 12 39.67 19.95 39.25
CA LYS A 12 38.33 19.43 39.02
C LYS A 12 37.27 20.23 39.81
N ASP A 13 37.54 20.54 41.07
CA ASP A 13 36.63 21.31 41.93
C ASP A 13 36.55 22.79 41.52
N ALA A 14 37.64 23.37 40.99
CA ALA A 14 37.66 24.73 40.45
C ALA A 14 36.88 24.88 39.13
N LEU A 15 36.74 23.80 38.34
CA LEU A 15 36.03 23.82 37.07
C LEU A 15 34.54 23.47 37.19
N PHE A 16 34.16 22.65 38.20
CA PHE A 16 32.81 22.09 38.31
C PHE A 16 32.07 22.40 39.63
N GLY A 17 32.70 23.11 40.57
CA GLY A 17 32.14 23.40 41.90
C GLY A 17 31.97 22.14 42.76
N PRO A 18 31.63 22.28 44.06
CA PRO A 18 31.35 21.12 44.91
C PRO A 18 30.02 20.49 44.44
N SER A 19 30.12 19.51 43.55
CA SER A 19 28.96 18.81 43.03
C SER A 19 28.36 17.95 44.14
N GLY A 20 27.19 18.35 44.66
CA GLY A 20 26.30 17.48 45.43
C GLY A 20 25.66 16.37 44.59
N ASP A 21 26.34 15.96 43.52
CA ASP A 21 25.88 14.98 42.55
C ASP A 21 26.39 13.61 43.00
N SER A 22 25.49 12.78 43.53
CA SER A 22 25.77 11.40 43.95
C SER A 22 25.93 10.46 42.76
N TRP A 23 25.97 10.99 41.53
CA TRP A 23 25.99 10.22 40.31
C TRP A 23 27.40 9.71 40.00
N VAL A 24 27.59 8.40 40.18
CA VAL A 24 28.85 7.71 39.87
C VAL A 24 28.76 7.13 38.46
N TRP A 25 29.46 7.77 37.50
CA TRP A 25 29.49 7.37 36.08
C TRP A 25 29.82 5.89 35.87
N SER A 26 30.75 5.33 36.66
CA SER A 26 31.20 3.94 36.51
C SER A 26 30.13 2.90 36.89
N GLU A 27 29.13 3.27 37.69
CA GLU A 27 28.04 2.37 38.08
C GLU A 27 27.02 2.14 36.96
N HIS A 28 27.05 2.98 35.92
CA HIS A 28 26.12 2.97 34.80
C HIS A 28 26.71 2.33 33.53
N LEU A 29 27.92 1.76 33.62
CA LEU A 29 28.57 1.09 32.50
C LEU A 29 28.14 -0.36 32.37
N HIS A 30 27.72 -0.74 31.17
CA HIS A 30 27.43 -2.13 30.84
C HIS A 30 28.71 -2.94 30.61
N LYS A 31 28.64 -4.23 30.97
CA LYS A 31 29.70 -5.19 30.64
C LYS A 31 29.71 -5.44 29.14
N ALA A 32 30.73 -4.94 28.45
CA ALA A 32 30.80 -5.07 27.00
C ALA A 32 30.93 -6.51 26.54
N SER A 33 30.16 -6.85 25.51
CA SER A 33 30.22 -8.17 24.85
C SER A 33 29.69 -8.10 23.43
N PHE A 34 30.16 -9.00 22.57
CA PHE A 34 29.63 -9.17 21.22
C PHE A 34 29.25 -10.64 21.01
N ARG A 35 27.97 -10.89 20.71
CA ARG A 35 27.38 -12.24 20.64
C ARG A 35 27.71 -13.11 21.86
N GLY A 36 27.76 -12.48 23.05
CA GLY A 36 28.08 -13.16 24.31
C GLY A 36 29.57 -13.32 24.60
N VAL A 37 30.48 -12.96 23.69
CA VAL A 37 31.93 -12.93 23.97
C VAL A 37 32.27 -11.64 24.72
N PRO A 38 32.66 -11.68 26.00
CA PRO A 38 32.96 -10.48 26.77
C PRO A 38 34.32 -9.88 26.36
N PHE A 39 34.47 -8.57 26.49
CA PHE A 39 35.75 -7.88 26.27
C PHE A 39 35.83 -6.58 27.06
N ALA A 40 37.04 -6.08 27.33
CA ALA A 40 37.23 -4.77 27.92
C ALA A 40 37.28 -3.69 26.82
N VAL A 41 36.73 -2.51 27.09
CA VAL A 41 36.74 -1.36 26.17
C VAL A 41 37.58 -0.26 26.80
N GLU A 42 38.57 0.22 26.05
CA GLU A 42 39.42 1.36 26.43
C GLU A 42 38.77 2.68 26.00
N GLY A 43 38.16 2.69 24.81
CA GLY A 43 37.47 3.85 24.27
C GLY A 43 36.77 3.53 22.97
N GLY A 44 35.99 4.47 22.47
CA GLY A 44 35.28 4.32 21.21
C GLY A 44 34.82 5.65 20.64
N GLU A 45 34.59 5.65 19.34
CA GLU A 45 34.04 6.78 18.60
C GLU A 45 32.74 6.35 17.90
N GLY A 46 31.78 7.27 17.83
CA GLY A 46 30.51 7.07 17.15
C GLY A 46 30.19 8.25 16.27
N SER A 47 29.74 7.99 15.04
CA SER A 47 29.26 9.03 14.12
C SER A 47 27.74 9.09 14.12
N TYR A 48 27.18 10.27 14.39
CA TYR A 48 25.74 10.51 14.50
C TYR A 48 25.33 11.66 13.55
N GLY A 49 24.22 11.50 12.84
CA GLY A 49 23.70 12.53 11.96
C GLY A 49 22.59 12.05 11.04
N ARG A 50 22.19 12.92 10.11
CA ARG A 50 21.22 12.64 9.04
C ARG A 50 21.93 12.72 7.70
N ARG A 51 21.51 11.91 6.74
CA ARG A 51 21.97 12.00 5.35
C ARG A 51 21.26 13.18 4.72
N GLN A 52 22.03 14.04 4.05
CA GLN A 52 21.51 15.23 3.40
C GLN A 52 22.04 15.28 1.97
N ALA A 53 21.17 15.54 0.99
CA ALA A 53 21.55 15.83 -0.38
C ALA A 53 21.71 17.35 -0.55
N VAL A 54 22.88 17.77 -1.01
CA VAL A 54 23.23 19.19 -1.16
C VAL A 54 23.10 19.57 -2.63
N HIS A 55 22.17 20.46 -2.92
CA HIS A 55 21.90 20.96 -4.25
C HIS A 55 22.47 22.37 -4.40
N GLN A 56 23.44 22.51 -5.31
CA GLN A 56 24.12 23.77 -5.59
C GLN A 56 23.68 24.28 -6.97
N TYR A 57 23.28 25.55 -7.03
CA TYR A 57 22.83 26.19 -8.26
C TYR A 57 23.82 27.30 -8.66
N PRO A 58 24.16 27.43 -9.96
CA PRO A 58 24.97 28.55 -10.43
C PRO A 58 24.36 29.90 -10.04
N TYR A 59 25.21 30.86 -9.64
CA TYR A 59 24.82 32.21 -9.20
C TYR A 59 24.02 32.30 -7.90
N ARG A 60 24.06 31.27 -7.05
CA ARG A 60 23.50 31.32 -5.69
C ARG A 60 24.57 31.01 -4.66
N ASP A 61 24.74 31.89 -3.69
CA ASP A 61 25.75 31.75 -2.63
C ASP A 61 25.39 30.70 -1.56
N GLN A 62 24.11 30.30 -1.49
CA GLN A 62 23.62 29.32 -0.52
C GLN A 62 23.08 28.08 -1.22
N ALA A 63 23.53 26.90 -0.76
CA ALA A 63 23.05 25.60 -1.24
C ALA A 63 21.69 25.26 -0.61
N TRP A 64 20.83 24.56 -1.36
CA TRP A 64 19.63 23.95 -0.82
C TRP A 64 19.95 22.55 -0.31
N ILE A 65 19.45 22.19 0.87
CA ILE A 65 19.76 20.93 1.55
C ILE A 65 18.47 20.14 1.71
N GLU A 66 18.46 18.93 1.15
CA GLU A 66 17.35 17.98 1.24
C GLU A 66 17.70 16.88 2.25
N ASP A 67 16.82 16.61 3.22
CA ASP A 67 17.04 15.58 4.23
C ASP A 67 16.53 14.21 3.74
N ILE A 68 17.46 13.30 3.48
CA ILE A 68 17.17 11.94 2.97
C ILE A 68 17.16 10.88 4.09
N GLY A 69 16.93 11.32 5.33
CA GLY A 69 16.70 10.49 6.51
C GLY A 69 17.93 10.23 7.37
N ARG A 70 17.75 9.41 8.41
CA ARG A 70 18.81 9.14 9.40
C ARG A 70 20.04 8.49 8.75
N SER A 71 21.23 8.93 9.15
CA SER A 71 22.49 8.36 8.65
C SER A 71 22.78 7.02 9.33
N THR A 72 23.43 6.14 8.57
CA THR A 72 23.89 4.85 9.07
C THR A 72 24.88 5.10 10.20
N ARG A 73 24.52 4.72 11.42
CA ARG A 73 25.41 4.88 12.57
C ARG A 73 26.54 3.86 12.47
N ARG A 74 27.76 4.37 12.59
CA ARG A 74 28.98 3.58 12.66
C ARG A 74 29.64 3.82 14.00
N PHE A 75 30.10 2.75 14.62
CA PHE A 75 30.86 2.79 15.87
C PHE A 75 32.20 2.10 15.65
N THR A 76 33.26 2.67 16.21
CA THR A 76 34.57 2.05 16.26
C THR A 76 34.97 1.92 17.72
N LEU A 77 35.17 0.69 18.19
CA LEU A 77 35.57 0.39 19.56
C LEU A 77 37.03 -0.03 19.58
N ARG A 78 37.77 0.47 20.57
CA ARG A 78 39.11 0.00 20.92
C ARG A 78 39.02 -0.72 22.25
N GLY A 79 39.43 -1.98 22.24
CA GLY A 79 39.30 -2.86 23.39
C GLY A 79 40.45 -3.83 23.49
N PHE A 80 40.42 -4.66 24.54
CA PHE A 80 41.40 -5.71 24.72
C PHE A 80 40.77 -6.94 25.36
N LEU A 81 41.30 -8.10 25.01
CA LEU A 81 41.04 -9.37 25.68
C LEU A 81 42.16 -9.60 26.69
N VAL A 82 41.83 -10.05 27.90
CA VAL A 82 42.81 -10.28 28.97
C VAL A 82 42.56 -11.62 29.64
N GLN A 83 43.63 -12.36 29.91
CA GLN A 83 43.55 -13.60 30.65
C GLN A 83 43.15 -13.36 32.11
N SER A 84 42.28 -14.23 32.66
CA SER A 84 41.89 -14.20 34.08
C SER A 84 41.33 -12.85 34.54
N SER A 85 40.45 -12.25 33.73
CA SER A 85 39.76 -11.00 34.10
C SER A 85 38.97 -11.17 35.40
N ARG A 86 39.07 -10.18 36.30
CA ARG A 86 38.26 -10.12 37.53
C ARG A 86 36.82 -9.62 37.28
N LEU A 87 36.56 -9.04 36.10
CA LEU A 87 35.28 -8.42 35.75
C LEU A 87 34.38 -9.33 34.88
N TYR A 88 35.00 -10.20 34.09
CA TYR A 88 34.33 -11.08 33.13
C TYR A 88 34.67 -12.54 33.41
N THR A 89 33.65 -13.40 33.35
CA THR A 89 33.85 -14.86 33.34
C THR A 89 34.07 -15.29 31.88
N ALA A 90 35.33 -15.59 31.52
CA ALA A 90 35.70 -16.00 30.17
C ALA A 90 36.67 -17.20 30.21
N PRO A 91 36.73 -18.01 29.14
CA PRO A 91 37.78 -19.02 28.92
C PRO A 91 39.19 -18.41 28.86
N ASP A 92 40.21 -19.23 28.57
CA ASP A 92 41.54 -18.72 28.29
C ASP A 92 41.52 -17.69 27.14
N VAL A 93 42.47 -16.76 27.17
CA VAL A 93 42.45 -15.58 26.28
C VAL A 93 42.59 -15.95 24.80
N MET A 94 43.18 -17.13 24.50
CA MET A 94 43.31 -17.64 23.13
C MET A 94 41.97 -18.18 22.62
N THR A 95 41.28 -18.99 23.42
CA THR A 95 39.90 -19.45 23.10
C THR A 95 38.94 -18.27 23.00
N GLN A 96 39.08 -17.25 23.85
CA GLN A 96 38.28 -16.03 23.78
C GLN A 96 38.53 -15.23 22.50
N ARG A 97 39.79 -15.13 22.06
CA ARG A 97 40.17 -14.50 20.78
C ARG A 97 39.52 -15.22 19.60
N ASP A 98 39.66 -16.54 19.55
CA ASP A 98 39.12 -17.34 18.45
C ASP A 98 37.58 -17.31 18.44
N SER A 99 36.94 -17.25 19.62
CA SER A 99 35.49 -17.05 19.74
C SER A 99 35.04 -15.68 19.24
N LEU A 100 35.82 -14.61 19.50
CA LEU A 100 35.51 -13.26 19.01
C LEU A 100 35.65 -13.18 17.49
N ILE A 101 36.67 -13.83 16.91
CA ILE A 101 36.86 -13.94 15.46
C ILE A 101 35.66 -14.64 14.84
N ALA A 102 35.28 -15.83 15.35
CA ALA A 102 34.14 -16.58 14.86
C ALA A 102 32.82 -15.80 14.97
N ALA A 103 32.63 -15.03 16.05
CA ALA A 103 31.46 -14.17 16.23
C ALA A 103 31.38 -13.07 15.16
N CYS A 104 32.52 -12.49 14.76
CA CYS A 104 32.60 -11.44 13.73
C CYS A 104 32.45 -11.99 12.31
N GLU A 105 32.89 -13.22 12.06
CA GLU A 105 32.76 -13.90 10.75
C GLU A 105 31.39 -14.52 10.50
N THR A 106 30.51 -14.56 11.51
CA THR A 106 29.15 -15.05 11.36
C THR A 106 28.31 -14.05 10.56
N GLY A 107 27.87 -14.42 9.35
CA GLY A 107 27.23 -13.55 8.34
C GLY A 107 25.85 -12.97 8.65
N SER A 108 25.45 -12.89 9.93
CA SER A 108 24.22 -12.24 10.38
C SER A 108 24.52 -11.16 11.43
N ALA A 109 23.62 -10.17 11.52
CA ALA A 109 23.71 -9.14 12.55
C ALA A 109 23.74 -9.79 13.95
N GLY A 110 24.58 -9.26 14.83
CA GLY A 110 24.80 -9.76 16.18
C GLY A 110 24.49 -8.69 17.22
N THR A 111 24.14 -9.14 18.43
CA THR A 111 23.96 -8.26 19.58
C THR A 111 25.32 -7.82 20.13
N LEU A 112 25.55 -6.51 20.13
CA LEU A 112 26.66 -5.84 20.78
C LEU A 112 26.14 -5.14 22.04
N VAL A 113 26.69 -5.49 23.19
CA VAL A 113 26.49 -4.71 24.42
C VAL A 113 27.61 -3.68 24.49
N HIS A 114 27.27 -2.41 24.28
CA HIS A 114 28.18 -1.28 24.38
C HIS A 114 28.22 -0.72 25.82
N PRO A 115 29.40 -0.37 26.38
CA PRO A 115 29.51 0.12 27.75
C PRO A 115 28.57 1.27 28.11
N THR A 116 28.38 2.24 27.22
CA THR A 116 27.53 3.43 27.47
C THR A 116 26.23 3.45 26.69
N LEU A 117 26.07 2.61 25.66
CA LEU A 117 24.90 2.64 24.76
C LEU A 117 23.95 1.46 24.97
N GLY A 118 24.34 0.49 25.81
CA GLY A 118 23.55 -0.71 26.07
C GLY A 118 23.56 -1.66 24.88
N GLU A 119 22.47 -2.41 24.71
CA GLU A 119 22.34 -3.42 23.66
C GLU A 119 22.05 -2.79 22.29
N LEU A 120 22.85 -3.13 21.30
CA LEU A 120 22.75 -2.68 19.92
C LEU A 120 22.78 -3.88 18.98
N THR A 121 21.91 -3.89 17.98
CA THR A 121 21.99 -4.86 16.89
C THR A 121 22.93 -4.31 15.82
N VAL A 122 24.04 -4.99 15.56
CA VAL A 122 25.09 -4.48 14.67
C VAL A 122 25.61 -5.54 13.72
N SER A 123 26.16 -5.08 12.59
CA SER A 123 26.86 -5.90 11.61
C SER A 123 28.32 -5.47 11.53
N VAL A 124 29.24 -6.43 11.45
CA VAL A 124 30.68 -6.18 11.28
C VAL A 124 30.97 -6.08 9.78
N PRO A 125 31.50 -4.95 9.28
CA PRO A 125 31.89 -4.80 7.88
C PRO A 125 33.18 -5.55 7.57
N ASP A 126 33.53 -5.63 6.29
CA ASP A 126 34.82 -6.19 5.86
C ASP A 126 36.00 -5.47 6.55
N GLY A 127 36.96 -6.26 7.05
CA GLY A 127 38.07 -5.77 7.87
C GLY A 127 37.67 -5.09 9.19
N GLY A 128 36.44 -5.30 9.67
CA GLY A 128 35.88 -4.63 10.84
C GLY A 128 36.54 -5.01 12.17
N LEU A 129 37.00 -6.26 12.33
CA LEU A 129 37.79 -6.69 13.47
C LEU A 129 39.27 -6.69 13.11
N LYS A 130 40.09 -5.99 13.91
CA LYS A 130 41.55 -5.99 13.79
C LYS A 130 42.16 -6.30 15.15
N ILE A 131 42.82 -7.44 15.28
CA ILE A 131 43.53 -7.83 16.51
C ILE A 131 45.03 -7.60 16.28
N SER A 132 45.68 -6.92 17.21
CA SER A 132 47.13 -6.77 17.19
C SER A 132 47.76 -7.80 18.11
N ASP A 133 48.65 -8.63 17.57
CA ASP A 133 49.39 -9.62 18.35
C ASP A 133 50.64 -8.98 18.94
N THR A 134 50.61 -8.70 20.25
CA THR A 134 51.78 -8.22 20.97
C THR A 134 52.41 -9.38 21.73
N MET A 135 53.70 -9.65 21.48
CA MET A 135 54.49 -10.69 22.17
C MET A 135 54.64 -10.47 23.69
N ALA A 136 54.08 -9.38 24.24
CA ALA A 136 53.96 -9.14 25.67
C ALA A 136 52.70 -9.87 26.19
N GLY A 137 52.91 -11.10 26.68
CA GLY A 137 51.86 -12.07 26.97
C GLY A 137 50.73 -11.59 27.89
N ASN A 138 49.56 -12.22 27.65
CA ASN A 138 48.29 -12.20 28.41
C ASN A 138 47.26 -11.15 27.98
N VAL A 139 47.53 -10.29 26.98
CA VAL A 139 46.58 -9.30 26.47
C VAL A 139 46.57 -9.27 24.94
N PHE A 140 45.37 -9.25 24.34
CA PHE A 140 45.17 -9.02 22.90
C PHE A 140 44.38 -7.73 22.67
N PRO A 141 45.04 -6.61 22.32
CA PRO A 141 44.34 -5.39 21.92
C PRO A 141 43.69 -5.57 20.55
N PHE A 142 42.49 -5.02 20.39
CA PHE A 142 41.75 -5.06 19.14
C PHE A 142 40.99 -3.77 18.87
N THR A 143 40.68 -3.56 17.59
CA THR A 143 39.74 -2.55 17.12
C THR A 143 38.56 -3.25 16.46
N LEU A 144 37.34 -2.87 16.83
CA LEU A 144 36.10 -3.41 16.30
C LEU A 144 35.25 -2.28 15.72
N ALA A 145 35.16 -2.23 14.39
CA ALA A 145 34.25 -1.37 13.67
C ALA A 145 32.92 -2.11 13.43
N VAL A 146 31.81 -1.46 13.75
CA VAL A 146 30.46 -2.01 13.64
C VAL A 146 29.49 -1.00 13.05
N ILE A 147 28.47 -1.50 12.36
CA ILE A 147 27.42 -0.71 11.73
C ILE A 147 26.10 -1.10 12.37
N GLU A 148 25.33 -0.13 12.85
CA GLU A 148 23.98 -0.39 13.39
C GLU A 148 23.10 -1.02 12.31
N SER A 149 22.57 -2.21 12.58
CA SER A 149 21.71 -2.95 11.67
C SER A 149 20.27 -2.85 12.15
N GLY A 150 19.43 -2.20 11.34
CA GLY A 150 17.98 -2.28 11.51
C GLY A 150 17.42 -3.61 11.03
N LEU A 151 16.13 -3.84 11.32
CA LEU A 151 15.36 -4.87 10.61
C LEU A 151 15.40 -4.57 9.11
N ARG A 152 15.55 -5.62 8.30
CA ARG A 152 15.58 -5.51 6.84
C ARG A 152 14.19 -5.15 6.32
N VAL A 153 13.85 -3.88 6.36
CA VAL A 153 12.64 -3.33 5.74
C VAL A 153 13.03 -2.94 4.31
N PHE A 154 12.65 -3.76 3.35
CA PHE A 154 12.57 -3.29 1.98
C PHE A 154 11.49 -2.20 1.94
N ALA A 155 11.72 -1.11 1.19
CA ALA A 155 10.64 -0.23 0.79
C ALA A 155 9.73 -1.04 -0.14
N ILE A 156 8.83 -1.80 0.45
CA ILE A 156 7.67 -2.37 -0.22
C ILE A 156 6.64 -1.27 -0.01
N THR A 157 6.44 -0.38 -0.99
CA THR A 157 5.11 0.20 -1.16
C THR A 157 4.21 -0.99 -1.40
N ARG A 158 3.61 -1.53 -0.34
CA ARG A 158 2.63 -2.60 -0.52
C ARG A 158 1.49 -1.96 -1.30
N SER A 159 1.13 -2.57 -2.43
CA SER A 159 -0.07 -2.21 -3.18
C SER A 159 -1.32 -2.11 -2.29
N ASP A 160 -1.32 -2.84 -1.16
CA ASP A 160 -2.38 -2.83 -0.15
C ASP A 160 -2.51 -1.45 0.56
N ASP A 161 -1.38 -0.81 0.90
CA ASP A 161 -1.37 0.52 1.51
C ASP A 161 -1.84 1.58 0.50
N ALA A 162 -1.46 1.42 -0.77
CA ALA A 162 -1.89 2.31 -1.85
C ALA A 162 -3.39 2.13 -2.21
N ALA A 163 -3.91 0.90 -2.18
CA ALA A 163 -5.35 0.65 -2.35
C ALA A 163 -6.18 1.26 -1.21
N SER A 164 -5.69 1.19 0.04
CA SER A 164 -6.33 1.86 1.18
C SER A 164 -6.29 3.40 1.07
N THR A 165 -5.27 3.95 0.41
CA THR A 165 -5.14 5.38 0.14
C THR A 165 -6.17 5.84 -0.90
N VAL A 166 -6.39 5.06 -1.96
CA VAL A 166 -7.47 5.31 -2.93
C VAL A 166 -8.83 5.24 -2.25
N GLN A 167 -9.05 4.25 -1.37
CA GLN A 167 -10.30 4.15 -0.61
C GLN A 167 -10.55 5.38 0.28
N THR A 168 -9.51 5.88 0.96
CA THR A 168 -9.61 7.10 1.78
C THR A 168 -9.91 8.33 0.93
N SER A 169 -9.30 8.44 -0.24
CA SER A 169 -9.56 9.52 -1.20
C SER A 169 -10.98 9.46 -1.75
N TRP A 170 -11.50 8.26 -2.03
CA TRP A 170 -12.91 8.05 -2.39
C TRP A 170 -13.86 8.54 -1.30
N LEU A 171 -13.59 8.22 -0.02
CA LEU A 171 -14.43 8.71 1.09
C LEU A 171 -14.43 10.24 1.18
N SER A 172 -13.32 10.90 0.86
CA SER A 172 -13.27 12.36 0.75
C SER A 172 -14.13 12.88 -0.40
N VAL A 173 -14.09 12.26 -1.58
CA VAL A 173 -14.97 12.61 -2.71
C VAL A 173 -16.43 12.42 -2.35
N ALA A 174 -16.80 11.29 -1.73
CA ALA A 174 -18.17 11.04 -1.31
C ALA A 174 -18.67 12.08 -0.29
N ALA A 175 -17.84 12.44 0.69
CA ALA A 175 -18.18 13.48 1.67
C ALA A 175 -18.36 14.86 1.03
N GLN A 176 -17.46 15.24 0.10
CA GLN A 176 -17.57 16.50 -0.63
C GLN A 176 -18.79 16.52 -1.54
N ALA A 177 -19.07 15.45 -2.29
CA ALA A 177 -20.24 15.36 -3.17
C ALA A 177 -21.55 15.47 -2.38
N VAL A 178 -21.64 14.84 -1.20
CA VAL A 178 -22.80 14.99 -0.31
C VAL A 178 -22.91 16.45 0.17
N GLY A 179 -21.80 17.04 0.60
CA GLY A 179 -21.76 18.42 1.06
C GLY A 179 -22.17 19.45 -0.01
N THR A 180 -21.64 19.33 -1.23
CA THR A 180 -21.97 20.23 -2.35
C THR A 180 -23.42 20.05 -2.78
N PHE A 181 -23.90 18.81 -2.92
CA PHE A 181 -25.31 18.52 -3.22
C PHE A 181 -26.25 19.16 -2.21
N THR A 182 -26.03 18.92 -0.91
CA THR A 182 -26.89 19.46 0.15
C THR A 182 -26.84 20.99 0.16
N GLY A 183 -25.66 21.58 0.01
CA GLY A 183 -25.48 23.03 -0.07
C GLY A 183 -26.20 23.67 -1.26
N GLU A 184 -26.07 23.09 -2.45
CA GLU A 184 -26.73 23.58 -3.67
C GLU A 184 -28.26 23.45 -3.59
N ILE A 185 -28.78 22.33 -3.07
CA ILE A 185 -30.23 22.14 -2.89
C ILE A 185 -30.79 23.15 -1.87
N HIS A 186 -30.13 23.38 -0.73
CA HIS A 186 -30.55 24.42 0.22
C HIS A 186 -30.45 25.83 -0.35
N GLY A 187 -29.50 26.06 -1.26
CA GLY A 187 -29.36 27.33 -1.98
C GLY A 187 -30.49 27.58 -3.00
N THR A 188 -31.29 26.58 -3.37
CA THR A 188 -32.42 26.77 -4.27
C THR A 188 -33.55 27.55 -3.59
N LEU A 189 -34.05 28.60 -4.25
CA LEU A 189 -35.04 29.54 -3.73
C LEU A 189 -36.37 28.92 -3.26
N ASN A 190 -36.69 27.68 -3.68
CA ASN A 190 -37.97 26.98 -3.43
C ASN A 190 -37.77 25.49 -3.08
N TRP A 191 -36.87 25.16 -2.16
CA TRP A 191 -36.49 23.77 -1.84
C TRP A 191 -37.63 22.86 -1.29
N PHE A 192 -38.82 23.39 -0.98
CA PHE A 192 -39.99 22.62 -0.53
C PHE A 192 -40.55 21.65 -1.61
N ASP A 193 -41.74 21.07 -1.38
CA ASP A 193 -42.40 19.98 -2.12
C ASP A 193 -42.07 19.79 -3.61
N SER A 194 -41.95 20.85 -4.41
CA SER A 194 -41.62 20.74 -5.85
C SER A 194 -40.19 20.27 -6.11
N THR A 195 -39.23 20.67 -5.26
CA THR A 195 -37.82 20.26 -5.35
C THR A 195 -37.67 18.80 -4.97
N MET A 196 -38.22 18.39 -3.83
CA MET A 196 -38.21 16.99 -3.42
C MET A 196 -38.90 16.09 -4.45
N LYS A 197 -40.05 16.51 -4.99
CA LYS A 197 -40.71 15.77 -6.08
C LYS A 197 -39.82 15.61 -7.32
N THR A 198 -39.04 16.64 -7.66
CA THR A 198 -38.08 16.56 -8.77
C THR A 198 -36.94 15.61 -8.44
N LEU A 199 -36.39 15.67 -7.23
CA LEU A 199 -35.37 14.74 -6.74
C LEU A 199 -35.86 13.29 -6.74
N HIS A 200 -37.10 13.02 -6.30
CA HIS A 200 -37.71 11.68 -6.34
C HIS A 200 -37.89 11.20 -7.77
N ASN A 201 -38.36 12.05 -8.68
CA ASN A 201 -38.49 11.69 -10.09
C ASN A 201 -37.12 11.32 -10.69
N THR A 202 -36.10 12.16 -10.51
CA THR A 202 -34.74 11.88 -11.02
C THR A 202 -34.14 10.64 -10.37
N ALA A 203 -34.37 10.43 -9.05
CA ALA A 203 -33.97 9.22 -8.34
C ALA A 203 -34.70 7.96 -8.86
N ASP A 204 -35.96 8.04 -9.31
CA ASP A 204 -36.68 6.89 -9.85
C ASP A 204 -36.05 6.39 -11.16
N PHE A 205 -35.61 7.30 -12.05
CA PHE A 205 -34.85 6.90 -13.24
C PHE A 205 -33.50 6.32 -12.87
N TRP A 206 -32.79 6.97 -11.95
CA TRP A 206 -31.50 6.46 -11.49
C TRP A 206 -31.64 5.08 -10.82
N ALA A 207 -32.66 4.87 -10.01
CA ALA A 207 -32.97 3.60 -9.35
C ALA A 207 -33.21 2.46 -10.37
N ARG A 208 -33.86 2.77 -11.51
CA ARG A 208 -34.02 1.81 -12.61
C ARG A 208 -32.69 1.49 -13.29
N SER A 209 -31.84 2.49 -13.52
CA SER A 209 -30.48 2.28 -14.05
C SER A 209 -29.61 1.46 -13.08
N VAL A 210 -29.68 1.75 -11.78
CA VAL A 210 -29.03 0.97 -10.72
C VAL A 210 -29.55 -0.46 -10.71
N THR A 211 -30.86 -0.67 -10.76
CA THR A 211 -31.44 -2.02 -10.75
C THR A 211 -31.02 -2.81 -11.98
N SER A 212 -31.08 -2.22 -13.18
CA SER A 212 -30.68 -2.88 -14.42
C SER A 212 -29.19 -3.23 -14.46
N THR A 213 -28.32 -2.33 -13.97
CA THR A 213 -26.87 -2.58 -13.88
C THR A 213 -26.55 -3.62 -12.81
N MET A 214 -27.19 -3.56 -11.65
CA MET A 214 -27.08 -4.53 -10.58
C MET A 214 -27.50 -5.94 -11.04
N ASP A 215 -28.65 -6.07 -11.68
CA ASP A 215 -29.14 -7.36 -12.19
C ASP A 215 -28.18 -7.91 -13.25
N SER A 216 -27.74 -7.07 -14.18
CA SER A 216 -26.76 -7.46 -15.20
C SER A 216 -25.45 -7.98 -14.61
N ALA A 217 -24.94 -7.31 -13.58
CA ALA A 217 -23.69 -7.66 -12.91
C ALA A 217 -23.82 -8.85 -11.93
N SER A 218 -24.97 -9.01 -11.28
CA SER A 218 -25.23 -10.06 -10.27
C SER A 218 -25.86 -11.34 -10.82
N ASN A 219 -26.17 -11.37 -12.12
CA ASN A 219 -26.69 -12.54 -12.80
C ASN A 219 -25.86 -13.81 -12.53
N LEU A 220 -26.54 -14.95 -12.48
CA LEU A 220 -25.97 -16.26 -12.11
C LEU A 220 -24.69 -16.60 -12.89
N GLY A 221 -24.61 -16.22 -14.17
CA GLY A 221 -23.40 -16.43 -14.97
C GLY A 221 -22.16 -15.73 -14.41
N ASN A 222 -22.29 -14.46 -14.00
CA ASN A 222 -21.18 -13.67 -13.46
C ASN A 222 -20.85 -14.08 -12.02
N SER A 223 -21.86 -14.38 -11.20
CA SER A 223 -21.63 -14.86 -9.82
C SER A 223 -20.98 -16.26 -9.79
N LEU A 224 -21.34 -17.15 -10.72
CA LEU A 224 -20.70 -18.46 -10.86
C LEU A 224 -19.31 -18.35 -11.49
N HIS A 225 -19.09 -17.48 -12.48
CA HIS A 225 -17.76 -17.24 -13.04
C HIS A 225 -16.75 -16.82 -11.97
N ASN A 226 -17.18 -15.95 -11.04
CA ASN A 226 -16.36 -15.49 -9.93
C ASN A 226 -16.13 -16.56 -8.85
N THR A 227 -17.12 -17.43 -8.62
CA THR A 227 -16.99 -18.56 -7.67
C THR A 227 -16.06 -19.64 -8.24
N PHE A 228 -16.13 -19.88 -9.55
CA PHE A 228 -15.32 -20.85 -10.29
C PHE A 228 -14.20 -20.18 -11.07
N SER A 229 -13.37 -19.40 -10.38
CA SER A 229 -12.14 -18.85 -10.93
C SER A 229 -11.00 -19.88 -10.86
N ARG A 230 -9.94 -19.66 -11.66
CA ARG A 230 -8.68 -20.42 -11.60
C ARG A 230 -8.08 -20.46 -10.19
N GLU A 231 -8.29 -19.42 -9.39
CA GLU A 231 -7.68 -19.27 -8.06
C GLU A 231 -8.50 -19.90 -6.93
N THR A 232 -9.80 -20.16 -7.14
CA THR A 232 -10.70 -20.65 -6.09
C THR A 232 -11.18 -22.09 -6.33
N TYR A 233 -11.73 -22.39 -7.52
CA TYR A 233 -12.38 -23.67 -7.85
C TYR A 233 -12.16 -24.09 -9.32
N GLY A 234 -10.97 -23.84 -9.85
CA GLY A 234 -10.58 -24.27 -11.21
C GLY A 234 -10.50 -25.80 -11.38
N ARG A 235 -10.32 -26.25 -12.63
CA ARG A 235 -10.18 -27.68 -13.01
C ARG A 235 -9.10 -28.43 -12.23
N TYR A 236 -8.10 -27.72 -11.73
CA TYR A 236 -7.07 -28.21 -10.82
C TYR A 236 -7.25 -27.51 -9.47
N ASN A 237 -8.06 -28.10 -8.59
CA ASN A 237 -8.28 -27.61 -7.24
C ASN A 237 -6.97 -27.69 -6.44
N HIS A 238 -6.38 -26.55 -6.08
CA HIS A 238 -5.24 -26.44 -5.16
C HIS A 238 -5.65 -26.03 -3.74
N GLY A 239 -6.96 -26.00 -3.45
CA GLY A 239 -7.49 -25.62 -2.14
C GLY A 239 -7.09 -26.60 -1.03
N LEU A 240 -7.04 -26.09 0.20
CA LEU A 240 -6.88 -26.92 1.40
C LEU A 240 -7.95 -28.02 1.45
N PHE A 241 -7.57 -29.20 1.95
CA PHE A 241 -8.40 -30.40 2.07
C PHE A 241 -9.71 -30.22 2.88
N SER A 242 -9.92 -29.05 3.50
CA SER A 242 -11.08 -28.69 4.32
C SER A 242 -12.08 -27.75 3.65
N ASN A 243 -11.93 -27.42 2.36
CA ASN A 243 -12.87 -26.48 1.73
C ASN A 243 -14.27 -27.11 1.60
N PRO A 244 -15.35 -26.36 1.90
CA PRO A 244 -16.71 -26.83 1.69
C PRO A 244 -16.93 -27.21 0.22
N SER A 245 -17.85 -28.14 -0.02
CA SER A 245 -18.17 -28.61 -1.37
C SER A 245 -18.51 -27.43 -2.30
N SER A 246 -18.18 -27.55 -3.58
CA SER A 246 -18.48 -26.53 -4.60
C SER A 246 -19.96 -26.13 -4.60
N SER A 247 -20.86 -27.08 -4.30
CA SER A 247 -22.29 -26.83 -4.12
C SER A 247 -22.62 -25.94 -2.92
N ALA A 248 -21.97 -26.13 -1.77
CA ALA A 248 -22.21 -25.35 -0.56
C ALA A 248 -21.70 -23.91 -0.72
N GLN A 249 -20.58 -23.73 -1.43
CA GLN A 249 -20.05 -22.41 -1.76
C GLN A 249 -20.94 -21.64 -2.74
N VAL A 250 -21.44 -22.30 -3.79
CA VAL A 250 -22.41 -21.70 -4.72
C VAL A 250 -23.68 -21.28 -3.99
N GLN A 251 -24.17 -22.09 -3.05
CA GLN A 251 -25.33 -21.73 -2.24
C GLN A 251 -25.05 -20.53 -1.33
N ALA A 252 -23.88 -20.46 -0.71
CA ALA A 252 -23.48 -19.33 0.13
C ALA A 252 -23.29 -18.03 -0.69
N SER A 253 -22.69 -18.11 -1.88
CA SER A 253 -22.52 -16.95 -2.77
C SER A 253 -23.86 -16.46 -3.33
N LEU A 254 -24.77 -17.38 -3.67
CA LEU A 254 -26.11 -17.01 -4.13
C LEU A 254 -26.95 -16.40 -3.00
N ALA A 255 -26.87 -16.95 -1.78
CA ALA A 255 -27.57 -16.42 -0.61
C ALA A 255 -27.10 -15.00 -0.24
N SER A 256 -25.78 -14.78 -0.21
CA SER A 256 -25.20 -13.45 0.06
C SER A 256 -25.55 -12.44 -1.03
N THR A 257 -25.48 -12.83 -2.31
CA THR A 257 -25.90 -11.97 -3.42
C THR A 257 -27.37 -11.59 -3.28
N THR A 258 -28.25 -12.57 -3.02
CA THR A 258 -29.69 -12.32 -2.82
C THR A 258 -29.95 -11.36 -1.65
N GLN A 259 -29.26 -11.56 -0.51
CA GLN A 259 -29.38 -10.70 0.65
C GLN A 259 -28.92 -9.26 0.36
N ASN A 260 -27.76 -9.10 -0.30
CA ASN A 260 -27.21 -7.79 -0.62
C ASN A 260 -28.07 -7.07 -1.67
N THR A 261 -28.57 -7.78 -2.69
CA THR A 261 -29.49 -7.23 -3.70
C THR A 261 -30.76 -6.70 -3.04
N LYS A 262 -31.33 -7.46 -2.09
CA LYS A 262 -32.49 -7.01 -1.33
C LYS A 262 -32.18 -5.76 -0.51
N ALA A 263 -31.03 -5.71 0.15
CA ALA A 263 -30.62 -4.54 0.93
C ALA A 263 -30.49 -3.28 0.04
N VAL A 264 -29.93 -3.40 -1.16
CA VAL A 264 -29.86 -2.29 -2.13
C VAL A 264 -31.26 -1.86 -2.58
N GLN A 265 -32.15 -2.81 -2.87
CA GLN A 265 -33.54 -2.50 -3.22
C GLN A 265 -34.31 -1.80 -2.09
N GLU A 266 -34.07 -2.20 -0.83
CA GLU A 266 -34.63 -1.52 0.35
C GLU A 266 -34.09 -0.09 0.46
N THR A 267 -32.79 0.14 0.26
CA THR A 267 -32.22 1.50 0.28
C THR A 267 -32.72 2.38 -0.87
N LEU A 268 -32.93 1.81 -2.07
CA LEU A 268 -33.56 2.52 -3.19
C LEU A 268 -35.01 2.90 -2.86
N GLY A 269 -35.74 2.01 -2.15
CA GLY A 269 -37.09 2.30 -1.68
C GLY A 269 -37.14 3.46 -0.68
N SER A 270 -36.17 3.53 0.23
CA SER A 270 -36.01 4.66 1.17
C SER A 270 -35.69 5.96 0.46
N LEU A 271 -34.76 5.93 -0.51
CA LEU A 271 -34.37 7.10 -1.32
C LEU A 271 -35.57 7.78 -2.00
N LEU A 272 -36.52 6.98 -2.50
CA LEU A 272 -37.73 7.49 -3.17
C LEU A 272 -38.78 8.06 -2.20
N GLN A 273 -38.60 7.87 -0.90
CA GLN A 273 -39.48 8.35 0.17
C GLN A 273 -38.82 9.39 1.06
N ASP A 274 -37.56 9.73 0.79
CA ASP A 274 -36.82 10.71 1.57
C ASP A 274 -37.51 12.07 1.59
N THR A 275 -37.43 12.76 2.72
CA THR A 275 -38.10 14.05 2.92
C THR A 275 -37.12 15.21 3.05
N THR A 276 -35.82 14.92 3.21
CA THR A 276 -34.77 15.94 3.31
C THR A 276 -33.61 15.63 2.36
N PRO A 277 -32.88 16.66 1.88
CA PRO A 277 -31.73 16.46 1.00
C PRO A 277 -30.60 15.70 1.69
N GLU A 278 -30.46 15.78 3.01
CA GLU A 278 -29.44 15.04 3.77
C GLU A 278 -29.70 13.54 3.76
N THR A 279 -30.96 13.11 3.99
CA THR A 279 -31.31 11.69 3.97
C THR A 279 -31.22 11.16 2.54
N TYR A 280 -31.69 11.94 1.56
CA TYR A 280 -31.56 11.63 0.13
C TYR A 280 -30.10 11.41 -0.29
N ALA A 281 -29.20 12.32 0.10
CA ALA A 281 -27.79 12.21 -0.23
C ALA A 281 -27.13 11.00 0.45
N SER A 282 -27.46 10.76 1.72
CA SER A 282 -27.00 9.59 2.47
C SER A 282 -27.45 8.28 1.83
N ASP A 283 -28.73 8.16 1.47
CA ASP A 283 -29.28 6.93 0.90
C ASP A 283 -28.76 6.67 -0.53
N ALA A 284 -28.57 7.71 -1.34
CA ALA A 284 -27.88 7.58 -2.62
C ALA A 284 -26.44 7.06 -2.48
N LEU A 285 -25.69 7.57 -1.50
CA LEU A 285 -24.35 7.07 -1.19
C LEU A 285 -24.39 5.62 -0.67
N ASN A 286 -25.38 5.27 0.16
CA ASN A 286 -25.58 3.91 0.65
C ASN A 286 -25.89 2.92 -0.48
N VAL A 287 -26.64 3.34 -1.50
CA VAL A 287 -26.89 2.54 -2.71
C VAL A 287 -25.57 2.24 -3.43
N ILE A 288 -24.73 3.25 -3.68
CA ILE A 288 -23.41 3.06 -4.32
C ILE A 288 -22.52 2.11 -3.50
N ASN A 289 -22.45 2.29 -2.18
CA ASN A 289 -21.70 1.40 -1.30
C ASN A 289 -22.28 -0.02 -1.26
N GLY A 290 -23.61 -0.15 -1.34
CA GLY A 290 -24.32 -1.42 -1.40
C GLY A 290 -24.01 -2.19 -2.69
N LEU A 291 -23.99 -1.51 -3.84
CA LEU A 291 -23.62 -2.11 -5.13
C LEU A 291 -22.22 -2.72 -5.10
N GLN A 292 -21.27 -2.11 -4.40
CA GLN A 292 -19.93 -2.68 -4.24
C GLN A 292 -19.93 -4.01 -3.46
N ARG A 293 -20.94 -4.25 -2.62
CA ARG A 293 -21.12 -5.52 -1.87
C ARG A 293 -21.92 -6.56 -2.66
N VAL A 294 -22.85 -6.12 -3.50
CA VAL A 294 -23.64 -7.01 -4.38
C VAL A 294 -22.76 -7.62 -5.45
N ILE A 295 -21.89 -6.81 -6.07
CA ILE A 295 -21.08 -7.21 -7.21
C ILE A 295 -19.72 -7.73 -6.70
N PRO A 296 -19.45 -9.05 -6.72
CA PRO A 296 -18.26 -9.61 -6.08
C PRO A 296 -16.97 -9.28 -6.84
N SER A 297 -17.03 -9.27 -8.17
CA SER A 297 -15.87 -8.99 -9.03
C SER A 297 -15.53 -7.50 -9.04
N PRO A 298 -14.28 -7.13 -8.71
CA PRO A 298 -13.77 -5.78 -8.90
C PRO A 298 -13.94 -5.24 -10.32
N ALA A 299 -13.74 -6.06 -11.35
CA ALA A 299 -13.84 -5.64 -12.74
C ALA A 299 -15.30 -5.33 -13.10
N ASP A 300 -16.24 -6.18 -12.67
CA ASP A 300 -17.67 -5.95 -12.89
C ASP A 300 -18.16 -4.70 -12.14
N ARG A 301 -17.58 -4.41 -10.96
CA ARG A 301 -17.84 -3.14 -10.24
C ARG A 301 -17.39 -1.93 -11.06
N VAL A 302 -16.21 -1.99 -11.68
CA VAL A 302 -15.72 -0.90 -12.54
C VAL A 302 -16.69 -0.67 -13.70
N TYR A 303 -17.10 -1.73 -14.41
CA TYR A 303 -18.06 -1.60 -15.52
C TYR A 303 -19.43 -1.07 -15.08
N ALA A 304 -19.95 -1.55 -13.94
CA ALA A 304 -21.23 -1.08 -13.41
C ALA A 304 -21.15 0.41 -13.03
N MET A 305 -20.09 0.83 -12.34
CA MET A 305 -19.89 2.22 -11.93
C MET A 305 -19.61 3.14 -13.12
N GLN A 306 -18.91 2.66 -14.15
CA GLN A 306 -18.74 3.38 -15.42
C GLN A 306 -20.07 3.59 -16.15
N THR A 307 -20.97 2.59 -16.10
CA THR A 307 -22.30 2.72 -16.70
C THR A 307 -23.14 3.75 -15.94
N LEU A 308 -23.06 3.76 -14.61
CA LEU A 308 -23.79 4.70 -13.76
C LEU A 308 -23.21 6.12 -13.79
N SER A 309 -21.90 6.30 -14.02
CA SER A 309 -21.30 7.62 -14.20
C SER A 309 -21.74 8.30 -15.51
N GLY A 310 -22.26 7.55 -16.47
CA GLY A 310 -22.91 8.06 -17.67
C GLY A 310 -24.42 8.36 -17.51
N PHE A 311 -24.96 8.34 -16.29
CA PHE A 311 -26.38 8.59 -16.06
C PHE A 311 -26.80 10.00 -16.51
N THR A 312 -27.97 10.07 -17.14
CA THR A 312 -28.64 11.32 -17.50
C THR A 312 -30.12 11.21 -17.15
N ASP A 313 -30.75 12.31 -16.74
CA ASP A 313 -32.20 12.34 -16.52
C ASP A 313 -32.92 12.37 -17.89
N PRO A 314 -33.68 11.32 -18.26
CA PRO A 314 -34.37 11.29 -19.55
C PRO A 314 -35.65 12.13 -19.55
N GLN A 315 -36.10 12.64 -18.41
CA GLN A 315 -37.31 13.45 -18.35
C GLN A 315 -37.09 14.83 -18.94
N TRP A 316 -38.02 15.25 -19.79
CA TRP A 316 -38.13 16.65 -20.13
C TRP A 316 -38.62 17.43 -18.90
N GLN A 317 -37.82 18.41 -18.48
CA GLN A 317 -38.18 19.31 -17.40
C GLN A 317 -38.40 20.72 -17.95
N PRO A 318 -39.44 21.44 -17.49
CA PRO A 318 -39.68 22.81 -17.92
C PRO A 318 -38.50 23.70 -17.47
N PRO A 319 -38.07 24.67 -18.30
CA PRO A 319 -36.99 25.59 -17.94
C PRO A 319 -37.27 26.30 -16.62
N GLY A 320 -36.38 26.19 -15.64
CA GLY A 320 -36.53 26.83 -14.32
C GLY A 320 -35.94 26.00 -13.19
N GLY A 321 -36.58 26.05 -12.01
CA GLY A 321 -36.07 25.39 -10.80
C GLY A 321 -35.94 23.87 -10.91
N ALA A 322 -36.86 23.20 -11.60
CA ALA A 322 -36.80 21.75 -11.77
C ALA A 322 -35.54 21.31 -12.52
N THR A 323 -35.24 21.92 -13.68
CA THR A 323 -34.04 21.61 -14.49
C THR A 323 -32.74 21.80 -13.72
N VAL A 324 -32.70 22.77 -12.80
CA VAL A 324 -31.53 22.99 -11.93
C VAL A 324 -31.41 21.85 -10.92
N VAL A 325 -32.50 21.54 -10.21
CA VAL A 325 -32.54 20.48 -9.18
C VAL A 325 -32.19 19.10 -9.75
N SER A 326 -32.71 18.75 -10.92
CA SER A 326 -32.34 17.48 -11.57
C SER A 326 -30.89 17.47 -12.04
N GLY A 327 -30.38 18.60 -12.56
CA GLY A 327 -28.96 18.75 -12.90
C GLY A 327 -28.06 18.52 -11.69
N ILE A 328 -28.42 19.07 -10.53
CA ILE A 328 -27.72 18.86 -9.25
C ILE A 328 -27.71 17.37 -8.88
N ALA A 329 -28.87 16.70 -8.94
CA ALA A 329 -28.98 15.28 -8.63
C ALA A 329 -28.18 14.38 -9.60
N VAL A 330 -28.23 14.66 -10.91
CA VAL A 330 -27.45 13.92 -11.92
C VAL A 330 -25.96 14.08 -11.67
N ARG A 331 -25.47 15.30 -11.43
CA ARG A 331 -24.06 15.55 -11.09
C ARG A 331 -23.64 14.80 -9.84
N PHE A 332 -24.48 14.82 -8.81
CA PHE A 332 -24.23 14.10 -7.57
C PHE A 332 -24.12 12.58 -7.81
N PHE A 333 -25.08 11.96 -8.50
CA PHE A 333 -25.05 10.52 -8.81
C PHE A 333 -23.83 10.12 -9.66
N THR A 334 -23.50 10.93 -10.67
CA THR A 334 -22.38 10.65 -11.58
C THR A 334 -21.03 10.84 -10.89
N ALA A 335 -20.87 11.84 -10.02
CA ALA A 335 -19.67 12.04 -9.19
C ALA A 335 -19.46 10.89 -8.20
N LEU A 336 -20.51 10.44 -7.51
CA LEU A 336 -20.43 9.26 -6.64
C LEU A 336 -20.05 8.00 -7.43
N SER A 337 -20.65 7.79 -8.59
CA SER A 337 -20.35 6.63 -9.43
C SER A 337 -18.91 6.66 -9.94
N ALA A 338 -18.40 7.81 -10.39
CA ALA A 338 -17.02 7.97 -10.85
C ALA A 338 -16.00 7.70 -9.73
N GLY A 339 -16.23 8.23 -8.52
CA GLY A 339 -15.35 7.97 -7.40
C GLY A 339 -15.39 6.50 -6.93
N ALA A 340 -16.56 5.87 -6.94
CA ALA A 340 -16.71 4.45 -6.65
C ALA A 340 -16.04 3.55 -7.71
N MET A 341 -16.04 3.95 -8.97
CA MET A 341 -15.30 3.28 -10.05
C MET A 341 -13.80 3.26 -9.76
N ALA A 342 -13.23 4.40 -9.34
CA ALA A 342 -11.81 4.52 -8.99
C ALA A 342 -11.44 3.65 -7.76
N SER A 343 -12.31 3.61 -6.74
CA SER A 343 -12.16 2.70 -5.61
C SER A 343 -12.21 1.23 -6.05
N ALA A 344 -13.16 0.84 -6.91
CA ALA A 344 -13.25 -0.51 -7.43
C ALA A 344 -12.00 -0.89 -8.24
N ALA A 345 -11.49 0.02 -9.08
CA ALA A 345 -10.31 -0.16 -9.91
C ALA A 345 -9.06 -0.51 -9.08
N ALA A 346 -8.92 0.04 -7.87
CA ALA A 346 -7.82 -0.29 -6.96
C ALA A 346 -7.74 -1.79 -6.63
N SER A 347 -8.89 -2.48 -6.63
CA SER A 347 -9.01 -3.90 -6.30
C SER A 347 -9.00 -4.84 -7.51
N VAL A 348 -8.95 -4.32 -8.75
CA VAL A 348 -8.99 -5.15 -9.96
C VAL A 348 -7.72 -5.98 -10.10
N PRO A 349 -7.80 -7.33 -10.25
CA PRO A 349 -6.63 -8.13 -10.57
C PRO A 349 -6.18 -7.84 -12.00
N LEU A 350 -4.94 -7.35 -12.15
CA LEU A 350 -4.35 -6.97 -13.43
C LEU A 350 -3.53 -8.14 -13.97
N ARG A 351 -3.72 -8.48 -15.25
CA ARG A 351 -3.08 -9.66 -15.87
C ARG A 351 -1.91 -9.29 -16.78
N SER A 352 -1.93 -8.10 -17.35
CA SER A 352 -0.90 -7.57 -18.24
C SER A 352 -0.75 -6.06 -18.09
N TYR A 353 0.34 -5.52 -18.63
CA TYR A 353 0.53 -4.07 -18.74
C TYR A 353 -0.60 -3.41 -19.55
N ASP A 354 -1.03 -4.04 -20.65
CA ASP A 354 -2.09 -3.50 -21.52
C ASP A 354 -3.46 -3.43 -20.79
N ASP A 355 -3.77 -4.40 -19.94
CA ASP A 355 -4.98 -4.36 -19.10
C ASP A 355 -4.90 -3.23 -18.08
N ALA A 356 -3.72 -3.01 -17.48
CA ALA A 356 -3.49 -1.92 -16.54
C ALA A 356 -3.68 -0.56 -17.22
N MET A 357 -3.16 -0.40 -18.44
CA MET A 357 -3.32 0.83 -19.22
C MET A 357 -4.77 1.06 -19.64
N SER A 358 -5.46 0.01 -20.10
CA SER A 358 -6.88 0.09 -20.47
C SER A 358 -7.77 0.49 -19.28
N LEU A 359 -7.50 -0.08 -18.10
CA LEU A 359 -8.19 0.31 -16.87
C LEU A 359 -7.87 1.75 -16.46
N LEU A 360 -6.61 2.16 -16.60
CA LEU A 360 -6.18 3.53 -16.30
C LEU A 360 -6.88 4.55 -17.19
N ASP A 361 -6.96 4.28 -18.50
CA ASP A 361 -7.67 5.15 -19.46
C ASP A 361 -9.15 5.27 -19.09
N ALA A 362 -9.84 4.15 -18.86
CA ALA A 362 -11.25 4.16 -18.49
C ALA A 362 -11.54 4.92 -17.19
N VAL A 363 -10.70 4.76 -16.16
CA VAL A 363 -10.84 5.48 -14.89
C VAL A 363 -10.48 6.96 -15.06
N SER A 364 -9.46 7.29 -15.85
CA SER A 364 -9.06 8.68 -16.08
C SER A 364 -10.14 9.43 -16.84
N ASP A 365 -10.67 8.85 -17.91
CA ASP A 365 -11.76 9.46 -18.70
C ASP A 365 -12.99 9.73 -17.83
N THR A 366 -13.40 8.78 -17.00
CA THR A 366 -14.57 8.94 -16.12
C THR A 366 -14.37 9.97 -15.02
N LEU A 367 -13.19 10.01 -14.38
CA LEU A 367 -12.87 11.04 -13.39
C LEU A 367 -12.72 12.42 -14.04
N ASP A 368 -12.14 12.50 -15.23
CA ASP A 368 -11.98 13.76 -15.97
C ASP A 368 -13.34 14.37 -16.35
N GLN A 369 -14.32 13.55 -16.75
CA GLN A 369 -15.70 14.02 -16.96
C GLN A 369 -16.35 14.54 -15.67
N ALA A 370 -16.16 13.84 -14.54
CA ALA A 370 -16.68 14.30 -13.25
C ALA A 370 -16.01 15.62 -12.79
N MET A 371 -14.71 15.75 -13.00
CA MET A 371 -13.95 16.97 -12.71
C MET A 371 -14.38 18.15 -13.60
N LEU A 372 -14.62 17.92 -14.89
CA LEU A 372 -15.15 18.95 -15.80
C LEU A 372 -16.52 19.44 -15.32
N ASN A 373 -17.43 18.52 -14.99
CA ASN A 373 -18.75 18.88 -14.46
C ASN A 373 -18.66 19.66 -13.15
N ALA A 374 -17.78 19.27 -12.23
CA ALA A 374 -17.57 20.01 -10.97
C ALA A 374 -17.02 21.42 -11.23
N GLY A 375 -16.03 21.55 -12.13
CA GLY A 375 -15.42 22.82 -12.50
C GLY A 375 -16.40 23.78 -13.19
N ASP A 376 -17.19 23.29 -14.14
CA ASP A 376 -18.20 24.09 -14.87
C ASP A 376 -19.28 24.65 -13.94
N ASN A 377 -19.50 24.03 -12.78
CA ASN A 377 -20.49 24.46 -11.79
C ASN A 377 -19.86 25.17 -10.56
N GLY A 378 -18.53 25.36 -10.53
CA GLY A 378 -17.85 26.05 -9.44
C GLY A 378 -17.78 25.26 -8.12
N GLU A 379 -17.83 23.92 -8.18
CA GLU A 379 -17.71 23.04 -7.01
C GLU A 379 -16.24 22.78 -6.65
N ASP A 380 -15.51 23.83 -6.23
CA ASP A 380 -14.06 23.77 -6.00
C ASP A 380 -13.64 22.62 -5.05
N GLY A 381 -14.37 22.42 -3.96
CA GLY A 381 -14.07 21.37 -2.97
C GLY A 381 -14.26 19.95 -3.53
N LEU A 382 -15.25 19.74 -4.40
CA LEU A 382 -15.46 18.45 -5.06
C LEU A 382 -14.39 18.24 -6.15
N TYR A 383 -14.07 19.28 -6.92
CA TYR A 383 -13.01 19.24 -7.92
C TYR A 383 -11.66 18.85 -7.30
N ASP A 384 -11.27 19.49 -6.20
CA ASP A 384 -10.01 19.20 -5.50
C ASP A 384 -9.98 17.75 -4.98
N ALA A 385 -11.08 17.27 -4.42
CA ALA A 385 -11.17 15.89 -3.94
C ALA A 385 -11.07 14.87 -5.10
N LEU A 386 -11.74 15.14 -6.23
CA LEU A 386 -11.65 14.30 -7.43
C LEU A 386 -10.23 14.32 -8.02
N MET A 387 -9.56 15.47 -8.04
CA MET A 387 -8.18 15.61 -8.51
C MET A 387 -7.22 14.77 -7.65
N VAL A 388 -7.37 14.80 -6.32
CA VAL A 388 -6.59 13.96 -5.40
C VAL A 388 -6.86 12.49 -5.67
N LEU A 389 -8.14 12.08 -5.76
CA LEU A 389 -8.50 10.68 -6.05
C LEU A 389 -7.88 10.22 -7.36
N ARG A 390 -7.99 11.01 -8.43
CA ARG A 390 -7.39 10.73 -9.74
C ARG A 390 -5.89 10.51 -9.65
N ALA A 391 -5.18 11.40 -8.97
CA ALA A 391 -3.73 11.28 -8.80
C ALA A 391 -3.34 9.99 -8.07
N GLN A 392 -4.04 9.64 -6.98
CA GLN A 392 -3.79 8.42 -6.22
C GLN A 392 -4.09 7.17 -7.04
N THR A 393 -5.21 7.13 -7.78
CA THR A 393 -5.58 5.98 -8.59
C THR A 393 -4.64 5.77 -9.77
N ILE A 394 -4.21 6.84 -10.44
CA ILE A 394 -3.21 6.77 -11.51
C ILE A 394 -1.88 6.24 -10.97
N SER A 395 -1.39 6.79 -9.86
CA SER A 395 -0.14 6.33 -9.24
C SER A 395 -0.20 4.84 -8.88
N LEU A 396 -1.31 4.39 -8.28
CA LEU A 396 -1.54 2.99 -7.95
C LEU A 396 -1.53 2.09 -9.19
N LEU A 397 -2.30 2.44 -10.22
CA LEU A 397 -2.42 1.61 -11.43
C LEU A 397 -1.12 1.59 -12.24
N GLN A 398 -0.36 2.69 -12.27
CA GLN A 398 0.96 2.73 -12.90
C GLN A 398 1.98 1.85 -12.17
N GLU A 399 2.03 1.91 -10.85
CA GLU A 399 2.93 1.06 -10.05
C GLU A 399 2.60 -0.42 -10.24
N ARG A 400 1.31 -0.78 -10.18
CA ARG A 400 0.86 -2.16 -10.41
C ARG A 400 1.13 -2.60 -11.85
N GLY A 401 0.86 -1.74 -12.84
CA GLY A 401 1.09 -2.01 -14.25
C GLY A 401 2.56 -2.18 -14.62
N ALA A 402 3.47 -1.38 -14.02
CA ALA A 402 4.91 -1.44 -14.29
C ALA A 402 5.55 -2.78 -13.94
N SER A 403 4.94 -3.53 -13.01
CA SER A 403 5.39 -4.88 -12.62
C SER A 403 4.92 -5.99 -13.57
N LEU A 404 4.04 -5.69 -14.53
CA LEU A 404 3.41 -6.67 -15.40
C LEU A 404 4.07 -6.71 -16.78
N ALA A 405 4.14 -7.91 -17.35
CA ALA A 405 4.61 -8.09 -18.72
C ALA A 405 3.60 -7.53 -19.74
N PRO A 406 4.06 -6.88 -20.81
CA PRO A 406 3.21 -6.49 -21.94
C PRO A 406 2.75 -7.70 -22.75
N MET A 407 1.64 -7.55 -23.49
CA MET A 407 1.20 -8.57 -24.43
C MET A 407 1.86 -8.40 -25.81
N VAL A 408 2.46 -9.48 -26.32
CA VAL A 408 3.08 -9.55 -27.63
C VAL A 408 2.31 -10.51 -28.53
N GLN A 409 2.17 -10.15 -29.81
CA GLN A 409 1.57 -11.02 -30.80
C GLN A 409 2.51 -12.17 -31.15
N GLN A 410 2.06 -13.40 -30.89
CA GLN A 410 2.78 -14.63 -31.21
C GLN A 410 2.23 -15.25 -32.50
N HIS A 411 3.12 -15.82 -33.32
CA HIS A 411 2.75 -16.50 -34.55
C HIS A 411 3.32 -17.92 -34.59
N PHE A 412 2.47 -18.89 -34.92
CA PHE A 412 2.82 -20.30 -35.02
C PHE A 412 2.42 -20.87 -36.39
N SER A 413 3.27 -21.73 -36.93
CA SER A 413 3.07 -22.37 -38.24
C SER A 413 1.96 -23.42 -38.25
N ALA A 414 1.51 -23.89 -37.08
CA ALA A 414 0.44 -24.88 -36.93
C ALA A 414 -0.40 -24.59 -35.67
N THR A 415 -1.62 -25.13 -35.62
CA THR A 415 -2.46 -25.14 -34.42
C THR A 415 -1.89 -26.14 -33.41
N LEU A 416 -1.54 -25.65 -32.23
CA LEU A 416 -0.89 -26.45 -31.19
C LEU A 416 -1.73 -26.42 -29.90
N PRO A 417 -1.63 -27.44 -29.03
CA PRO A 417 -2.33 -27.42 -27.74
C PRO A 417 -1.80 -26.33 -26.81
N ALA A 418 -2.69 -25.70 -26.03
CA ALA A 418 -2.35 -24.66 -25.06
C ALA A 418 -1.29 -25.11 -24.05
N LEU A 419 -1.34 -26.38 -23.61
CA LEU A 419 -0.33 -26.97 -22.71
C LEU A 419 1.08 -26.96 -23.31
N PHE A 420 1.17 -27.32 -24.59
CA PHE A 420 2.45 -27.32 -25.31
C PHE A 420 2.96 -25.89 -25.53
N LEU A 421 2.07 -24.98 -25.91
CA LEU A 421 2.42 -23.58 -26.12
C LEU A 421 2.83 -22.88 -24.82
N ALA A 422 2.18 -23.17 -23.69
CA ALA A 422 2.53 -22.62 -22.39
C ALA A 422 3.92 -23.08 -21.92
N ASN A 423 4.24 -24.37 -22.08
CA ASN A 423 5.58 -24.86 -21.80
C ASN A 423 6.63 -24.25 -22.75
N ARG A 424 6.28 -24.04 -24.03
CA ARG A 424 7.21 -23.43 -24.99
C ARG A 424 7.47 -21.94 -24.74
N LEU A 425 6.43 -21.17 -24.38
CA LEU A 425 6.50 -19.72 -24.22
C LEU A 425 6.93 -19.26 -22.83
N TYR A 426 6.62 -20.04 -21.79
CA TYR A 426 6.83 -19.63 -20.40
C TYR A 426 7.63 -20.65 -19.59
N GLN A 427 8.05 -21.76 -20.20
CA GLN A 427 8.67 -22.90 -19.51
C GLN A 427 7.81 -23.46 -18.36
N ASP A 428 6.50 -23.21 -18.40
CA ASP A 428 5.54 -23.61 -17.38
C ASP A 428 4.22 -24.05 -18.03
N ALA A 429 3.96 -25.35 -17.99
CA ALA A 429 2.71 -25.95 -18.49
C ALA A 429 1.48 -25.54 -17.66
N GLY A 430 1.68 -25.12 -16.40
CA GLY A 430 0.63 -24.62 -15.51
C GLY A 430 0.01 -23.30 -15.99
N ARG A 431 0.67 -22.56 -16.89
CA ARG A 431 0.14 -21.32 -17.50
C ARG A 431 -0.77 -21.55 -18.72
N SER A 432 -1.12 -22.79 -19.03
CA SER A 432 -1.99 -23.15 -20.15
C SER A 432 -3.40 -22.55 -20.07
N ASP A 433 -3.99 -22.48 -18.88
CA ASP A 433 -5.30 -21.86 -18.67
C ASP A 433 -5.21 -20.35 -18.93
N SER A 434 -4.19 -19.65 -18.41
CA SER A 434 -4.00 -18.21 -18.71
C SER A 434 -3.79 -17.93 -20.20
N LEU A 435 -3.10 -18.83 -20.90
CA LEU A 435 -2.89 -18.70 -22.34
C LEU A 435 -4.20 -18.92 -23.12
N THR A 436 -5.01 -19.87 -22.66
CA THR A 436 -6.34 -20.14 -23.21
C THR A 436 -7.27 -18.94 -22.99
N ASP A 437 -7.27 -18.35 -21.80
CA ASP A 437 -8.06 -17.15 -21.50
C ASP A 437 -7.65 -15.96 -22.39
N MET A 438 -6.36 -15.76 -22.60
CA MET A 438 -5.84 -14.67 -23.45
C MET A 438 -6.16 -14.86 -24.93
N ALA A 439 -6.03 -16.09 -25.44
CA ALA A 439 -6.26 -16.39 -26.85
C ALA A 439 -7.73 -16.65 -27.19
N ASN A 440 -8.57 -16.93 -26.18
CA ASN A 440 -9.98 -17.31 -26.28
C ASN A 440 -10.25 -18.29 -27.45
N PRO A 441 -9.58 -19.46 -27.50
CA PRO A 441 -9.75 -20.41 -28.59
C PRO A 441 -11.10 -21.13 -28.49
N VAL A 442 -11.61 -21.61 -29.62
CA VAL A 442 -12.79 -22.51 -29.63
C VAL A 442 -12.56 -23.74 -28.78
N HIS A 443 -11.33 -24.26 -28.76
CA HIS A 443 -10.94 -25.38 -27.90
C HIS A 443 -9.45 -25.28 -27.50
N PRO A 444 -9.07 -25.53 -26.23
CA PRO A 444 -7.68 -25.38 -25.76
C PRO A 444 -6.65 -26.28 -26.45
N ALA A 445 -7.08 -27.41 -27.02
CA ALA A 445 -6.18 -28.28 -27.80
C ALA A 445 -5.86 -27.74 -29.21
N PHE A 446 -6.61 -26.75 -29.68
CA PHE A 446 -6.51 -26.18 -31.03
C PHE A 446 -6.37 -24.66 -30.94
N MET A 447 -5.26 -24.20 -30.38
CA MET A 447 -4.99 -22.76 -30.29
C MET A 447 -4.86 -22.14 -31.68
N PRO A 448 -5.35 -20.90 -31.87
CA PRO A 448 -5.19 -20.17 -33.13
C PRO A 448 -3.71 -19.99 -33.48
N ARG A 449 -3.41 -19.85 -34.77
CA ARG A 449 -2.03 -19.66 -35.25
C ARG A 449 -1.45 -18.30 -34.89
N THR A 450 -2.30 -17.33 -34.61
CA THR A 450 -1.91 -15.97 -34.24
C THR A 450 -2.75 -15.54 -33.05
N PHE A 451 -2.12 -15.15 -31.95
CA PHE A 451 -2.79 -14.65 -30.74
C PHE A 451 -1.83 -13.80 -29.91
N LYS A 452 -2.37 -13.02 -28.97
CA LYS A 452 -1.57 -12.25 -28.01
C LYS A 452 -1.23 -13.11 -26.80
N ALA A 453 0.02 -13.05 -26.35
CA ALA A 453 0.53 -13.73 -25.17
C ALA A 453 1.44 -12.78 -24.40
N LEU A 454 1.69 -13.02 -23.11
CA LEU A 454 2.64 -12.20 -22.36
C LEU A 454 4.05 -12.33 -22.94
N SER A 455 4.83 -11.25 -22.91
CA SER A 455 6.27 -11.33 -23.14
C SER A 455 6.94 -12.14 -22.03
N GLU A 456 8.04 -12.82 -22.36
CA GLU A 456 8.93 -13.45 -21.38
C GLU A 456 9.53 -12.43 -20.40
#